data_AF-A0A968ZJQ4-F1
#
_entry.id   AF-A0A968ZJQ4-F1
#
_cell.length_a   1.000
_cell.length_b   1.000
_cell.length_c   1.000
_cell.angle_alpha   90.00
_cell.angle_beta   90.00
_cell.angle_gamma   90.00
#
_symmetry.space_group_name_H-M   'P 1'
#
loop_
_entity.id
_entity.type
_entity.pdbx_description
1 polymer ?
#
loop_
_entity_poly.entity_id
_entity_poly.type
_entity_poly.pdbx_seq_one_letter_code
_entity_poly.pdbx_strand_id
1 'polypeptide(L)'
;MANHSLLLDQQRPALVLPKFVYGAKGKPLTGFEASACLPVTQYLQTGHSRVFACGAVIHPMPVHGAIAQQEAKVAVWNALFVPNRQVDYGAIAEGYDRFARVGRALTRRRGQSWTASASNSTDLTHITPLPSYCKVITDRGRLQGAYLLGDGASELIQLLAPMVGQSVDSLLDVMGRSLVFSKASGLAEVVRVALAKSQQARWQGGHWRRDWAENWFNWRRSR
;
A
#
# COMPACT_ATOMS: atom_id res chain seq x y z
N MET A 1 -14.76 32.59 24.43
CA MET A 1 -15.70 32.27 23.34
C MET A 1 -14.91 32.19 22.04
N ALA A 2 -14.84 31.02 21.41
CA ALA A 2 -14.69 30.77 19.96
C ALA A 2 -14.26 29.30 19.75
N ASN A 3 -15.19 28.50 19.22
CA ASN A 3 -15.05 27.09 18.84
C ASN A 3 -14.52 27.01 17.41
N HIS A 4 -13.67 26.03 17.05
CA HIS A 4 -13.51 25.66 15.64
C HIS A 4 -13.43 24.14 15.41
N SER A 5 -14.11 23.76 14.33
CA SER A 5 -14.50 22.44 13.84
C SER A 5 -14.26 22.42 12.33
N LEU A 6 -14.28 21.23 11.71
CA LEU A 6 -14.20 21.03 10.26
C LEU A 6 -15.06 22.04 9.47
N LEU A 7 -14.38 22.83 8.64
CA LEU A 7 -14.94 23.92 7.84
C LEU A 7 -15.63 23.38 6.58
N LEU A 8 -16.95 23.23 6.68
CA LEU A 8 -17.90 23.23 5.58
C LEU A 8 -18.80 24.45 5.83
N ASP A 9 -18.48 25.56 5.18
CA ASP A 9 -19.13 26.87 5.33
C ASP A 9 -18.98 27.51 6.74
N GLN A 10 -18.48 28.74 6.80
CA GLN A 10 -17.64 29.27 7.89
C GLN A 10 -18.30 29.56 9.26
N GLN A 11 -19.44 28.97 9.65
CA GLN A 11 -20.09 29.35 10.92
C GLN A 11 -20.74 28.22 11.74
N ARG A 12 -20.86 26.98 11.25
CA ARG A 12 -21.44 25.89 12.07
C ARG A 12 -20.74 24.56 11.82
N PRO A 13 -20.34 23.81 12.87
CA PRO A 13 -19.94 22.43 12.70
C PRO A 13 -21.09 21.66 12.02
N ALA A 14 -20.79 20.99 10.90
CA ALA A 14 -21.76 20.16 10.20
C ALA A 14 -22.38 19.08 11.10
N LEU A 15 -21.66 18.68 12.16
CA LEU A 15 -22.12 17.74 13.16
C LEU A 15 -21.43 18.00 14.50
N VAL A 16 -22.20 18.10 15.59
CA VAL A 16 -21.67 18.11 16.97
C VAL A 16 -21.88 16.73 17.56
N LEU A 17 -20.80 16.04 17.89
CA LEU A 17 -20.86 14.70 18.46
C LEU A 17 -20.98 14.72 19.99
N PRO A 18 -21.80 13.83 20.58
CA PRO A 18 -21.88 13.70 22.03
C PRO A 18 -20.56 13.28 22.67
N LYS A 19 -20.33 13.68 23.94
CA LYS A 19 -19.09 13.37 24.68
C LYS A 19 -18.75 11.88 24.74
N PHE A 20 -19.75 11.00 24.76
CA PHE A 20 -19.55 9.56 24.84
C PHE A 20 -18.82 8.98 23.62
N VAL A 21 -18.87 9.67 22.47
CA VAL A 21 -18.23 9.21 21.23
C VAL A 21 -16.69 9.23 21.37
N TYR A 22 -16.16 10.14 22.19
CA TYR A 22 -14.73 10.31 22.41
C TYR A 22 -14.14 9.40 23.51
N GLY A 23 -14.97 8.68 24.27
CA GLY A 23 -14.56 7.78 25.34
C GLY A 23 -14.17 8.49 26.66
N ALA A 24 -14.21 7.75 27.77
CA ALA A 24 -14.06 8.27 29.14
C ALA A 24 -12.67 8.84 29.51
N LYS A 25 -11.66 8.70 28.64
CA LYS A 25 -10.28 9.17 28.85
C LYS A 25 -9.87 10.35 27.94
N GLY A 26 -10.77 10.86 27.11
CA GLY A 26 -10.51 12.06 26.31
C GLY A 26 -10.53 13.30 27.18
N LYS A 27 -9.40 13.64 27.83
CA LYS A 27 -9.19 15.03 28.25
C LYS A 27 -9.26 15.89 26.98
N PRO A 28 -10.10 16.93 26.91
CA PRO A 28 -9.92 17.94 25.87
C PRO A 28 -8.51 18.49 26.05
N LEU A 29 -7.68 18.38 25.01
CA LEU A 29 -6.35 18.96 25.00
C LEU A 29 -6.52 20.47 25.09
N THR A 30 -6.38 20.99 26.31
CA THR A 30 -6.28 22.40 26.61
C THR A 30 -4.91 22.86 26.14
N GLY A 31 -4.87 23.58 25.02
CA GLY A 31 -3.65 24.04 24.37
C GLY A 31 -3.70 23.69 22.89
N PHE A 32 -3.59 24.69 22.03
CA PHE A 32 -3.70 24.55 20.58
C PHE A 32 -2.82 23.41 20.01
N GLU A 33 -3.35 22.77 18.96
CA GLU A 33 -2.75 21.73 18.09
C GLU A 33 -2.82 20.26 18.57
N ALA A 34 -4.04 19.78 18.81
CA ALA A 34 -4.33 18.36 18.89
C ALA A 34 -5.17 17.92 17.67
N SER A 35 -4.60 17.09 16.80
CA SER A 35 -5.21 16.60 15.57
C SER A 35 -6.69 16.19 15.75
N ALA A 36 -7.55 16.83 14.96
CA ALA A 36 -9.02 16.77 15.02
C ALA A 36 -9.62 15.45 14.48
N CYS A 37 -9.04 14.30 14.81
CA CYS A 37 -9.54 12.99 14.40
C CYS A 37 -10.35 12.34 15.52
N LEU A 38 -11.44 11.65 15.15
CA LEU A 38 -12.25 10.88 16.08
C LEU A 38 -11.54 9.57 16.43
N PRO A 39 -11.27 9.28 17.72
CA PRO A 39 -10.59 8.07 18.12
C PRO A 39 -11.47 6.84 17.87
N VAL A 40 -10.90 5.84 17.21
CA VAL A 40 -11.55 4.55 16.96
C VAL A 40 -10.62 3.38 17.28
N THR A 41 -11.20 2.21 17.53
CA THR A 41 -10.47 0.95 17.64
C THR A 41 -10.05 0.42 16.26
N GLN A 42 -9.28 -0.67 16.21
CA GLN A 42 -8.95 -1.40 14.98
C GLN A 42 -10.18 -1.95 14.23
N TYR A 43 -11.36 -1.96 14.86
CA TYR A 43 -12.64 -2.38 14.29
C TYR A 43 -13.51 -1.18 13.87
N LEU A 44 -12.94 0.03 13.82
CA LEU A 44 -13.62 1.28 13.48
C LEU A 44 -14.71 1.72 14.47
N GLN A 45 -14.68 1.18 15.68
CA GLN A 45 -15.63 1.48 16.75
C GLN A 45 -15.14 2.68 17.57
N THR A 46 -16.02 3.63 17.86
CA THR A 46 -15.72 4.81 18.69
C THR A 46 -15.71 4.45 20.19
N GLY A 47 -15.63 5.47 21.05
CA GLY A 47 -15.80 5.29 22.50
C GLY A 47 -17.15 4.69 22.92
N HIS A 48 -18.16 4.72 22.04
CA HIS A 48 -19.46 4.09 22.26
C HIS A 48 -19.64 2.85 21.39
N SER A 49 -20.11 1.75 22.00
CA SER A 49 -20.10 0.41 21.37
C SER A 49 -20.98 0.25 20.14
N ARG A 50 -22.00 1.12 20.00
CA ARG A 50 -22.92 1.13 18.86
C ARG A 50 -22.61 2.20 17.81
N VAL A 51 -21.51 2.95 17.98
CA VAL A 51 -21.15 4.05 17.08
C VAL A 51 -19.82 3.74 16.42
N PHE A 52 -19.81 3.71 15.09
CA PHE A 52 -18.66 3.44 14.25
C PHE A 52 -18.35 4.66 13.39
N ALA A 53 -17.08 4.83 13.03
CA ALA A 53 -16.63 5.95 12.21
C ALA A 53 -15.58 5.51 11.18
N CYS A 54 -15.62 6.13 10.01
CA CYS A 54 -14.76 5.82 8.87
C CYS A 54 -14.52 7.09 8.03
N GLY A 55 -13.53 7.04 7.15
CA GLY A 55 -13.16 8.11 6.24
C GLY A 55 -12.42 9.24 6.93
N ALA A 56 -12.50 10.44 6.35
CA ALA A 56 -11.70 11.60 6.78
C ALA A 56 -11.87 11.98 8.26
N VAL A 57 -12.97 11.58 8.92
CA VAL A 57 -13.22 11.91 10.34
C VAL A 57 -12.28 11.18 11.30
N ILE A 58 -11.72 10.03 10.92
CA ILE A 58 -10.82 9.24 11.78
C ILE A 58 -9.34 9.44 11.44
N HIS A 59 -9.04 10.25 10.41
CA HIS A 59 -7.67 10.50 9.95
C HIS A 59 -7.27 11.97 10.13
N PRO A 60 -6.02 12.26 10.49
CA PRO A 60 -5.53 13.64 10.60
C PRO A 60 -5.33 14.31 9.24
N MET A 61 -5.28 13.55 8.15
CA MET A 61 -5.02 14.03 6.79
C MET A 61 -6.11 13.49 5.85
N PRO A 62 -6.38 14.18 4.72
CA PRO A 62 -7.31 13.70 3.72
C PRO A 62 -6.95 12.28 3.26
N VAL A 63 -7.92 11.37 3.33
CA VAL A 63 -7.75 9.99 2.86
C VAL A 63 -8.26 9.83 1.45
N HIS A 64 -7.61 8.91 0.72
CA HIS A 64 -8.03 8.55 -0.62
C HIS A 64 -9.41 7.84 -0.59
N GLY A 65 -10.22 8.05 -1.62
CA GLY A 65 -11.60 7.53 -1.67
C GLY A 65 -11.68 6.01 -1.52
N ALA A 66 -10.71 5.26 -2.06
CA ALA A 66 -10.67 3.81 -1.92
C ALA A 66 -10.52 3.35 -0.45
N ILE A 67 -9.74 4.08 0.35
CA ILE A 67 -9.58 3.81 1.79
C ILE A 67 -10.92 4.04 2.50
N ALA A 68 -11.53 5.21 2.28
CA ALA A 68 -12.79 5.55 2.90
C ALA A 68 -13.91 4.56 2.55
N GLN A 69 -13.98 4.09 1.31
CA GLN A 69 -14.92 3.05 0.88
C GLN A 69 -14.69 1.72 1.59
N GLN A 70 -13.43 1.31 1.75
CA GLN A 70 -13.10 0.06 2.43
C GLN A 70 -13.40 0.13 3.93
N GLU A 71 -13.07 1.25 4.56
CA GLU A 71 -13.43 1.51 5.94
C GLU A 71 -14.94 1.53 6.14
N ALA A 72 -15.70 2.16 5.23
CA ALA A 72 -17.16 2.15 5.29
C ALA A 72 -17.73 0.72 5.22
N LYS A 73 -17.21 -0.12 4.33
CA LYS A 73 -17.62 -1.54 4.24
C LYS A 73 -17.37 -2.28 5.56
N VAL A 74 -16.20 -2.11 6.16
CA VAL A 74 -15.85 -2.76 7.44
C VAL A 74 -16.68 -2.19 8.59
N ALA A 75 -16.87 -0.88 8.65
CA ALA A 75 -17.65 -0.21 9.69
C ALA A 75 -19.11 -0.66 9.65
N VAL A 76 -19.74 -0.70 8.47
CA VAL A 76 -21.10 -1.21 8.30
C VAL A 76 -21.19 -2.67 8.71
N TRP A 77 -20.23 -3.50 8.32
CA TRP A 77 -20.23 -4.91 8.72
C TRP A 77 -20.13 -5.07 10.24
N ASN A 78 -19.21 -4.37 10.87
CA ASN A 78 -19.02 -4.42 12.32
C ASN A 78 -20.18 -3.77 13.10
N ALA A 79 -20.92 -2.84 12.49
CA ALA A 79 -22.11 -2.25 13.10
C ALA A 79 -23.32 -3.20 13.05
N LEU A 80 -23.44 -3.99 11.97
CA LEU A 80 -24.54 -4.95 11.79
C LEU A 80 -24.29 -6.30 12.49
N PHE A 81 -23.03 -6.68 12.66
CA PHE A 81 -22.62 -7.98 13.22
C PHE A 81 -21.65 -7.82 14.40
N VAL A 82 -21.01 -8.92 14.82
CA VAL A 82 -19.98 -8.87 15.87
C VAL A 82 -18.74 -8.11 15.33
N PRO A 83 -18.21 -7.09 16.05
CA PRO A 83 -17.07 -6.28 15.61
C PRO A 83 -15.74 -7.06 15.62
N ASN A 84 -15.53 -7.89 14.59
CA ASN A 84 -14.35 -8.75 14.47
C ASN A 84 -13.57 -8.55 13.18
N ARG A 85 -14.02 -7.68 12.27
CA ARG A 85 -13.31 -7.38 11.02
C ARG A 85 -12.43 -6.15 11.15
N GLN A 86 -11.20 -6.27 10.65
CA GLN A 86 -10.25 -5.17 10.55
C GLN A 86 -10.10 -4.79 9.09
N VAL A 87 -9.75 -3.52 8.86
CA VAL A 87 -9.40 -3.04 7.53
C VAL A 87 -7.99 -3.49 7.18
N ASP A 88 -7.85 -4.23 6.08
CA ASP A 88 -6.53 -4.50 5.50
C ASP A 88 -6.09 -3.34 4.60
N TYR A 89 -5.46 -2.34 5.22
CA TYR A 89 -4.90 -1.18 4.50
C TYR A 89 -3.78 -1.56 3.53
N GLY A 90 -3.14 -2.73 3.69
CA GLY A 90 -2.09 -3.18 2.79
C GLY A 90 -2.62 -3.60 1.42
N ALA A 91 -3.87 -4.05 1.34
CA ALA A 91 -4.49 -4.49 0.09
C ALA A 91 -5.17 -3.36 -0.70
N ILE A 92 -5.21 -2.13 -0.16
CA ILE A 92 -5.90 -1.01 -0.80
C ILE A 92 -4.96 -0.34 -1.80
N ALA A 93 -5.33 -0.39 -3.08
CA ALA A 93 -4.68 0.41 -4.10
C ALA A 93 -5.05 1.88 -3.94
N GLU A 94 -4.05 2.75 -3.96
CA GLU A 94 -4.20 4.19 -3.85
C GLU A 94 -3.43 4.88 -4.98
N GLY A 95 -3.97 5.96 -5.53
CA GLY A 95 -3.25 6.71 -6.55
C GLY A 95 -4.14 7.56 -7.45
N TYR A 96 -3.49 8.12 -8.45
CA TYR A 96 -4.07 8.82 -9.59
C TYR A 96 -3.37 8.35 -10.86
N ASP A 97 -3.85 8.80 -12.02
CA ASP A 97 -3.45 8.34 -13.36
C ASP A 97 -1.97 7.95 -13.52
N ARG A 98 -1.06 8.85 -13.10
CA ARG A 98 0.40 8.65 -13.24
C ARG A 98 1.12 8.12 -12.01
N PHE A 99 0.48 8.06 -10.85
CA PHE A 99 1.12 7.62 -9.62
C PHE A 99 0.19 6.71 -8.84
N ALA A 100 0.67 5.53 -8.50
CA ALA A 100 -0.12 4.62 -7.71
C ALA A 100 0.73 3.77 -6.77
N ARG A 101 0.14 3.35 -5.67
CA ARG A 101 0.78 2.53 -4.65
C ARG A 101 -0.17 1.50 -4.06
N VAL A 102 0.41 0.41 -3.59
CA VAL A 102 -0.29 -0.62 -2.80
C VAL A 102 0.69 -1.27 -1.85
N GLY A 103 0.17 -1.88 -0.79
CA GLY A 103 0.99 -2.54 0.21
C GLY A 103 1.50 -1.58 1.28
N ARG A 104 2.05 -2.16 2.33
CA ARG A 104 2.57 -1.39 3.46
C ARG A 104 3.96 -0.87 3.12
N ALA A 105 4.22 0.39 3.47
CA ALA A 105 5.59 0.86 3.63
C ALA A 105 6.25 0.05 4.75
N LEU A 106 7.01 -0.99 4.39
CA LEU A 106 7.79 -1.72 5.38
C LEU A 106 8.84 -0.75 5.95
N THR A 107 8.89 -0.67 7.28
CA THR A 107 10.06 -0.14 7.96
C THR A 107 11.29 -0.84 7.39
N ARG A 108 12.34 -0.08 7.05
CA ARG A 108 13.60 -0.48 6.38
C ARG A 108 14.21 -1.83 6.83
N ARG A 109 13.85 -2.35 8.00
CA ARG A 109 14.41 -3.56 8.63
C ARG A 109 13.83 -4.89 8.16
N ARG A 110 12.71 -4.94 7.41
CA ARG A 110 12.06 -6.23 7.05
C ARG A 110 11.83 -6.48 5.56
N GLY A 111 11.96 -5.47 4.70
CA GLY A 111 11.69 -5.62 3.25
C GLY A 111 12.88 -5.22 2.40
N GLN A 112 13.16 -5.98 1.35
CA GLN A 112 14.07 -5.59 0.29
C GLN A 112 13.31 -4.76 -0.75
N SER A 113 13.93 -3.69 -1.22
CA SER A 113 13.36 -2.77 -2.20
C SER A 113 14.07 -2.92 -3.53
N TRP A 114 13.30 -3.05 -4.60
CA TRP A 114 13.77 -3.24 -5.96
C TRP A 114 13.24 -2.12 -6.83
N THR A 115 14.13 -1.45 -7.56
CA THR A 115 13.79 -0.30 -8.38
C THR A 115 14.14 -0.55 -9.83
N ALA A 116 13.30 0.00 -10.71
CA ALA A 116 13.52 0.00 -12.15
C ALA A 116 12.91 1.28 -12.72
N SER A 117 13.47 1.73 -13.84
CA SER A 117 13.00 2.90 -14.58
C SER A 117 13.19 2.68 -16.07
N ALA A 118 12.24 3.15 -16.88
CA ALA A 118 12.44 3.32 -18.31
C ALA A 118 13.10 4.68 -18.51
N SER A 119 14.38 4.68 -18.90
CA SER A 119 15.16 5.88 -19.19
C SER A 119 14.86 6.38 -20.59
N ASN A 120 14.12 7.48 -20.69
CA ASN A 120 13.94 8.18 -21.96
C ASN A 120 14.57 9.57 -21.83
N SER A 121 15.79 9.72 -22.37
CA SER A 121 16.50 10.97 -22.64
C SER A 121 17.00 11.80 -21.45
N THR A 122 18.23 12.31 -21.56
CA THR A 122 18.83 13.33 -20.69
C THR A 122 18.24 14.73 -20.90
N ASP A 123 17.33 14.89 -21.87
CA ASP A 123 16.67 16.15 -22.19
C ASP A 123 15.22 16.15 -21.66
N LEU A 124 15.01 16.79 -20.51
CA LEU A 124 13.72 16.88 -19.82
C LEU A 124 12.70 17.79 -20.53
N THR A 125 13.11 18.50 -21.59
CA THR A 125 12.26 19.51 -22.25
C THR A 125 11.27 18.91 -23.25
N HIS A 126 11.55 17.72 -23.79
CA HIS A 126 10.71 17.04 -24.79
C HIS A 126 10.67 15.51 -24.60
N ILE A 127 10.28 15.03 -23.40
CA ILE A 127 10.15 13.58 -23.17
C ILE A 127 8.75 13.10 -23.54
N THR A 128 8.63 12.57 -24.75
CA THR A 128 7.48 11.76 -25.15
C THR A 128 7.98 10.36 -25.56
N PRO A 129 7.55 9.28 -24.90
CA PRO A 129 6.67 9.21 -23.75
C PRO A 129 7.38 9.53 -22.42
N LEU A 130 6.64 10.12 -21.47
CA LEU A 130 7.12 10.48 -20.13
C LEU A 130 7.76 9.28 -19.39
N PRO A 131 8.73 9.53 -18.49
CA PRO A 131 9.47 8.46 -17.84
C PRO A 131 8.57 7.59 -16.95
N SER A 132 8.86 6.29 -16.95
CA SER A 132 8.23 5.32 -16.05
C SER A 132 9.24 4.88 -14.98
N TYR A 133 8.78 4.76 -13.75
CA TYR A 133 9.56 4.31 -12.60
C TYR A 133 8.71 3.39 -11.73
N CYS A 134 9.32 2.34 -11.18
CA CYS A 134 8.70 1.54 -10.15
C CYS A 134 9.64 1.26 -8.99
N LYS A 135 9.05 1.10 -7.82
CA LYS A 135 9.67 0.54 -6.62
C LYS A 135 8.79 -0.59 -6.09
N VAL A 136 9.32 -1.80 -6.12
CA VAL A 136 8.66 -2.99 -5.58
C VAL A 136 9.32 -3.35 -4.26
N ILE A 137 8.50 -3.68 -3.26
CA ILE A 137 8.97 -4.13 -1.95
C ILE A 137 8.64 -5.61 -1.81
N THR A 138 9.65 -6.41 -1.50
CA THR A 138 9.50 -7.85 -1.30
C THR A 138 10.05 -8.27 0.06
N ASP A 139 9.41 -9.26 0.69
CA ASP A 139 9.95 -9.95 1.87
C ASP A 139 9.82 -11.45 1.66
N ARG A 140 10.90 -12.19 1.88
CA ARG A 140 10.99 -13.66 1.68
C ARG A 140 10.40 -14.14 0.35
N GLY A 141 10.64 -13.39 -0.73
CA GLY A 141 10.14 -13.71 -2.07
C GLY A 141 8.63 -13.49 -2.26
N ARG A 142 7.96 -12.78 -1.36
CA ARG A 142 6.56 -12.35 -1.49
C ARG A 142 6.46 -10.85 -1.72
N LEU A 143 5.51 -10.42 -2.54
CA LEU A 143 5.21 -9.00 -2.73
C LEU A 143 4.64 -8.41 -1.44
N GLN A 144 5.17 -7.28 -1.00
CA GLN A 144 4.70 -6.56 0.20
C GLN A 144 4.13 -5.20 -0.13
N GLY A 145 4.53 -4.64 -1.27
CA GLY A 145 3.97 -3.42 -1.82
C GLY A 145 4.66 -3.00 -3.10
N ALA A 146 4.04 -2.06 -3.79
CA ALA A 146 4.54 -1.46 -5.02
C ALA A 146 4.23 0.03 -5.05
N TYR A 147 5.13 0.80 -5.64
CA TYR A 147 4.97 2.21 -5.95
C TYR A 147 5.28 2.36 -7.44
N LEU A 148 4.35 2.96 -8.16
CA LEU A 148 4.36 3.09 -9.59
C LEU A 148 4.29 4.56 -9.95
N LEU A 149 5.08 4.94 -10.94
CA LEU A 149 5.06 6.26 -11.57
C LEU A 149 5.13 6.04 -13.09
N GLY A 150 4.14 6.48 -13.84
CA GLY A 150 4.06 6.26 -15.29
C GLY A 150 2.62 6.16 -15.77
N ASP A 151 2.44 6.13 -17.09
CA ASP A 151 1.10 6.04 -17.70
C ASP A 151 0.44 4.71 -17.33
N GLY A 152 -0.84 4.76 -16.94
CA GLY A 152 -1.60 3.58 -16.53
C GLY A 152 -1.23 3.04 -15.13
N ALA A 153 -0.62 3.86 -14.27
CA ALA A 153 -0.23 3.45 -12.92
C ALA A 153 -1.46 3.08 -12.08
N SER A 154 -2.55 3.85 -12.20
CA SER A 154 -3.81 3.57 -11.49
C SER A 154 -4.42 2.22 -11.84
N GLU A 155 -4.35 1.80 -13.09
CA GLU A 155 -4.90 0.55 -13.59
C GLU A 155 -3.99 -0.61 -13.19
N LEU A 156 -2.68 -0.43 -13.40
CA LEU A 156 -1.70 -1.46 -13.07
C LEU A 156 -1.69 -1.76 -11.58
N ILE A 157 -1.86 -0.75 -10.72
CA ILE A 157 -1.87 -0.98 -9.28
C ILE A 157 -3.07 -1.82 -8.83
N GLN A 158 -4.22 -1.70 -9.50
CA GLN A 158 -5.41 -2.49 -9.17
C GLN A 158 -5.19 -3.97 -9.48
N LEU A 159 -4.36 -4.27 -10.49
CA LEU A 159 -3.96 -5.64 -10.81
C LEU A 159 -2.91 -6.19 -9.83
N LEU A 160 -2.05 -5.32 -9.29
CA LEU A 160 -1.03 -5.71 -8.31
C LEU A 160 -1.58 -5.84 -6.88
N ALA A 161 -2.64 -5.12 -6.53
CA ALA A 161 -3.27 -5.16 -5.22
C ALA A 161 -3.62 -6.56 -4.71
N PRO A 162 -4.33 -7.43 -5.47
CA PRO A 162 -4.62 -8.79 -5.04
C PRO A 162 -3.38 -9.68 -4.94
N MET A 163 -2.26 -9.26 -5.53
CA MET A 163 -1.00 -10.00 -5.51
C MET A 163 -0.15 -9.67 -4.28
N VAL A 164 -0.52 -8.69 -3.45
CA VAL A 164 0.16 -8.43 -2.18
C VAL A 164 0.06 -9.67 -1.29
N GLY A 165 1.21 -10.09 -0.75
CA GLY A 165 1.37 -11.32 0.01
C GLY A 165 1.64 -12.56 -0.84
N GLN A 166 1.43 -12.52 -2.16
CA GLN A 166 1.71 -13.63 -3.06
C GLN A 166 3.19 -13.76 -3.40
N SER A 167 3.61 -14.94 -3.87
CA SER A 167 4.98 -15.17 -4.30
C SER A 167 5.31 -14.35 -5.55
N VAL A 168 6.54 -13.85 -5.64
CA VAL A 168 7.05 -13.16 -6.84
C VAL A 168 7.01 -14.08 -8.06
N ASP A 169 7.23 -15.38 -7.86
CA ASP A 169 7.19 -16.39 -8.92
C ASP A 169 5.78 -16.48 -9.56
N SER A 170 4.73 -16.56 -8.73
CA SER A 170 3.33 -16.53 -9.19
C SER A 170 2.98 -15.24 -9.91
N LEU A 171 3.52 -14.12 -9.43
CA LEU A 171 3.25 -12.81 -10.01
C LEU A 171 3.90 -12.65 -11.39
N LEU A 172 5.16 -13.10 -11.55
CA LEU A 172 5.82 -13.12 -12.84
C LEU A 172 5.09 -14.01 -13.86
N ASP A 173 4.56 -15.15 -13.43
CA ASP A 173 3.75 -16.04 -14.29
C ASP A 173 2.44 -15.38 -14.74
N VAL A 174 1.70 -14.74 -13.82
CA VAL A 174 0.47 -14.00 -14.14
C VAL A 174 0.76 -12.85 -15.10
N MET A 175 1.84 -12.09 -14.88
CA MET A 175 2.23 -10.99 -15.76
C MET A 175 2.65 -11.48 -17.15
N GLY A 176 3.30 -12.64 -17.25
CA GLY A 176 3.71 -13.24 -18.53
C GLY A 176 2.55 -13.78 -19.36
N ARG A 177 1.43 -14.17 -18.73
CA ARG A 177 0.27 -14.76 -19.41
C ARG A 177 -0.84 -13.75 -19.73
N SER A 178 -0.93 -12.66 -18.97
CA SER A 178 -2.10 -11.77 -19.03
C SER A 178 -1.92 -10.65 -20.06
N LEU A 179 -2.74 -10.69 -21.11
CA LEU A 179 -2.89 -9.62 -22.10
C LEU A 179 -3.32 -8.27 -21.50
N VAL A 180 -3.85 -8.28 -20.28
CA VAL A 180 -4.31 -7.06 -19.56
C VAL A 180 -3.13 -6.12 -19.27
N PHE A 181 -1.93 -6.66 -19.04
CA PHE A 181 -0.72 -5.86 -18.84
C PHE A 181 -0.18 -5.24 -20.14
N SER A 182 -0.66 -5.68 -21.31
CA SER A 182 -0.22 -5.18 -22.63
C SER A 182 -0.67 -3.74 -22.90
N LYS A 183 -1.78 -3.27 -22.30
CA LYS A 183 -2.22 -1.87 -22.43
C LYS A 183 -1.35 -0.87 -21.64
N ALA A 184 -0.66 -1.33 -20.59
CA ALA A 184 0.30 -0.55 -19.79
C ALA A 184 1.75 -1.03 -20.05
N SER A 185 2.05 -1.42 -21.29
CA SER A 185 3.23 -2.22 -21.64
C SER A 185 4.55 -1.65 -21.11
N GLY A 186 4.74 -0.34 -21.18
CA GLY A 186 5.96 0.32 -20.68
C GLY A 186 6.13 0.19 -19.16
N LEU A 187 5.11 0.54 -18.39
CA LEU A 187 5.19 0.51 -16.92
C LEU A 187 5.15 -0.93 -16.38
N ALA A 188 4.38 -1.82 -17.00
CA ALA A 188 4.34 -3.24 -16.67
C ALA A 188 5.72 -3.90 -16.87
N GLU A 189 6.44 -3.52 -17.93
CA GLU A 189 7.79 -4.01 -18.18
C GLU A 189 8.78 -3.53 -17.12
N VAL A 190 8.70 -2.25 -16.72
CA VAL A 190 9.52 -1.71 -15.62
C VAL A 190 9.27 -2.49 -14.31
N VAL A 191 8.01 -2.81 -14.01
CA VAL A 191 7.64 -3.65 -12.85
C VAL A 191 8.21 -5.06 -12.99
N ARG A 192 8.08 -5.70 -14.16
CA ARG A 192 8.62 -7.04 -14.44
C ARG A 192 10.14 -7.08 -14.22
N VAL A 193 10.87 -6.06 -14.68
CA VAL A 193 12.32 -5.93 -14.47
C VAL A 193 12.67 -5.84 -12.99
N ALA A 194 11.95 -5.04 -12.19
CA ALA A 194 12.19 -4.94 -10.75
C ALA A 194 11.93 -6.28 -10.03
N LEU A 195 10.88 -7.00 -10.43
CA LEU A 195 10.56 -8.32 -9.88
C LEU A 195 11.58 -9.38 -10.26
N ALA A 196 12.01 -9.41 -11.52
CA ALA A 196 13.06 -10.32 -11.98
C ALA A 196 14.38 -10.11 -11.21
N LYS A 197 14.76 -8.84 -10.96
CA LYS A 197 15.91 -8.51 -10.09
C LYS A 197 15.74 -9.08 -8.68
N SER A 198 14.54 -8.95 -8.10
CA SER A 198 14.23 -9.51 -6.78
C SER A 198 14.36 -11.04 -6.73
N GLN A 199 13.90 -11.70 -7.79
CA GLN A 199 13.98 -13.15 -7.93
C GLN A 199 15.44 -13.60 -8.06
N GLN A 200 16.23 -12.93 -8.90
CA GLN A 200 17.64 -13.26 -9.10
C GLN A 200 18.47 -13.08 -7.83
N ALA A 201 18.23 -12.01 -7.06
CA ALA A 201 18.92 -11.80 -5.79
C ALA A 201 18.59 -12.87 -4.74
N ARG A 202 17.37 -13.43 -4.76
CA ARG A 202 17.02 -14.59 -3.92
C ARG A 202 17.89 -15.81 -4.24
N TRP A 203 18.23 -16.00 -5.51
CA TRP A 203 19.05 -17.13 -5.94
C TRP A 203 20.51 -16.98 -5.50
N GLN A 204 21.01 -15.74 -5.37
CA GLN A 204 22.37 -15.49 -4.91
C GLN A 204 22.58 -15.77 -3.41
N GLY A 205 21.54 -15.61 -2.57
CA GLY A 205 21.61 -15.90 -1.13
C GLY A 205 21.76 -17.38 -0.76
N GLY A 206 21.71 -18.29 -1.76
CA GLY A 206 21.85 -19.74 -1.58
C GLY A 206 23.10 -20.35 -2.21
N HIS A 207 24.00 -19.54 -2.77
CA HIS A 207 25.20 -20.04 -3.46
C HIS A 207 26.03 -20.97 -2.58
N TRP A 208 26.17 -20.70 -1.28
CA TRP A 208 26.93 -21.58 -0.40
C TRP A 208 26.46 -23.05 -0.41
N ARG A 209 25.16 -23.34 -0.55
CA ARG A 209 24.66 -24.73 -0.61
C ARG A 209 24.92 -25.37 -1.97
N ARG A 210 24.79 -24.59 -3.04
CA ARG A 210 25.00 -25.07 -4.41
C ARG A 210 26.49 -25.24 -4.68
N ASP A 211 27.31 -24.25 -4.32
CA ASP A 211 28.76 -24.27 -4.41
C ASP A 211 29.35 -25.38 -3.49
N TRP A 212 28.77 -25.60 -2.30
CA TRP A 212 29.15 -26.73 -1.44
C TRP A 212 28.81 -28.08 -2.09
N ALA A 213 27.60 -28.23 -2.64
CA ALA A 213 27.21 -29.46 -3.32
C ALA A 213 28.07 -29.72 -4.56
N GLU A 214 28.33 -28.70 -5.36
CA GLU A 214 29.20 -28.78 -6.55
C GLU A 214 30.65 -29.12 -6.16
N ASN A 215 31.21 -28.50 -5.13
CA ASN A 215 32.54 -28.84 -4.62
C ASN A 215 32.59 -30.26 -4.06
N TRP A 216 31.55 -30.71 -3.34
CA TRP A 216 31.47 -32.08 -2.83
C TRP A 216 31.36 -33.13 -3.95
N PHE A 217 30.55 -32.86 -4.97
CA PHE A 217 30.44 -33.72 -6.15
C PHE A 217 31.74 -33.75 -6.97
N ASN A 218 32.40 -32.61 -7.14
CA ASN A 218 33.69 -32.54 -7.83
C ASN A 218 34.77 -33.33 -7.06
N TRP A 219 34.84 -33.18 -5.74
CA TRP A 219 35.75 -33.95 -4.88
C TRP A 219 35.54 -35.46 -5.00
N ARG A 220 34.28 -35.92 -5.07
CA ARG A 220 33.96 -37.35 -5.27
C ARG A 220 34.35 -37.88 -6.65
N ARG A 221 34.31 -37.05 -7.69
CA ARG A 221 34.65 -37.46 -9.07
C ARG A 221 36.16 -37.41 -9.36
N SER A 222 36.94 -36.73 -8.52
CA SER A 222 38.39 -36.63 -8.63
C SER A 222 39.15 -37.70 -7.82
N ARG A 223 38.46 -38.74 -7.36
CA ARG A 223 39.05 -40.00 -6.86
C ARG A 223 38.71 -41.12 -7.82
#